data_AF-A0A2V8E2S4-F1
#
_entry.id   AF-A0A2V8E2S4-F1
#
_cell.length_a   1.000
_cell.length_b   1.000
_cell.length_c   1.000
_cell.angle_alpha   90.00
_cell.angle_beta   90.00
_cell.angle_gamma   90.00
#
_symmetry.space_group_name_H-M   'P 1'
#
loop_
_entity.id
_entity.type
_entity.pdbx_description
1 polymer ?
#
loop_
_entity_poly.entity_id
_entity_poly.type
_entity_poly.pdbx_seq_one_letter_code
_entity_poly.pdbx_strand_id
1 'polypeptide(L)' 'MTTERDRVISITLSEAEWRAFVTRHPQPVDWLRERIRSEVQEPTSETAADDDQAAPIYNLQ' A
#
# COMPACT_ATOMS: atom_id res chain seq x y z
N MET A 1 17.59 0.17 14.81
CA MET A 1 16.44 1.09 14.91
C MET A 1 15.68 0.98 13.60
N THR A 2 14.62 0.18 13.59
CA THR A 2 13.80 -0.04 12.40
C THR A 2 13.11 1.27 12.05
N THR A 3 13.34 1.77 10.84
CA THR A 3 12.71 2.95 10.27
C THR A 3 11.26 2.64 9.90
N GLU A 4 10.42 2.31 10.88
CA GLU A 4 8.97 2.36 10.68
C GLU A 4 8.60 3.83 10.50
N ARG A 5 8.31 4.21 9.25
CA ARG A 5 7.81 5.54 8.94
C ARG A 5 6.49 5.71 9.69
N ASP A 6 6.44 6.63 10.65
CA ASP A 6 5.21 7.00 11.33
C ASP A 6 4.27 7.62 10.29
N ARG A 7 3.30 6.83 9.82
CA ARG A 7 2.32 7.25 8.82
C ARG A 7 1.02 7.57 9.54
N VAL A 8 0.73 8.86 9.66
CA VAL A 8 -0.54 9.33 10.20
C VAL A 8 -1.57 9.37 9.07
N ILE A 9 -2.70 8.69 9.26
CA ILE A 9 -3.82 8.67 8.33
C ILE A 9 -5.05 9.20 9.08
N SER A 10 -5.64 10.27 8.55
CA SER A 10 -6.90 10.82 9.05
C SER A 10 -8.03 10.41 8.12
N ILE A 11 -9.07 9.78 8.66
CA ILE A 11 -10.27 9.37 7.92
C ILE A 11 -11.46 10.05 8.56
N THR A 12 -12.18 10.85 7.78
CA THR A 12 -13.42 11.48 8.21
C THR A 12 -14.59 10.57 7.87
N LEU A 13 -15.34 10.14 8.90
CA LEU A 13 -16.56 9.34 8.76
C LEU A 13 -17.73 10.12 9.35
N SER A 14 -18.93 9.95 8.79
CA SER A 14 -20.15 10.41 9.45
C SER A 14 -20.46 9.58 10.70
N GLU A 15 -21.30 10.11 11.59
CA GLU A 15 -21.68 9.40 12.82
C GLU A 15 -22.37 8.06 12.53
N ALA A 16 -23.17 7.99 11.46
CA ALA A 16 -23.85 6.76 11.04
C ALA A 16 -22.85 5.70 10.56
N GLU A 17 -21.85 6.10 9.78
CA GLU A 17 -20.77 5.22 9.31
C GLU A 17 -19.93 4.72 10.48
N TRP A 18 -19.56 5.61 11.40
CA TRP A 18 -18.82 5.24 12.61
C TRP A 18 -19.59 4.23 13.47
N ARG A 19 -20.88 4.45 13.72
CA ARG A 19 -21.71 3.51 14.49
C ARG A 19 -21.81 2.14 13.83
N ALA A 20 -22.03 2.09 12.52
CA ALA A 20 -22.08 0.84 11.77
C ALA A 20 -20.74 0.09 11.83
N PHE A 21 -19.64 0.84 11.80
CA PHE A 21 -18.29 0.30 11.85
C PHE A 21 -17.94 -0.31 13.21
N VAL A 22 -18.20 0.43 14.30
CA VAL A 22 -18.00 -0.05 15.68
C VAL A 22 -18.88 -1.26 16.00
N THR A 23 -20.08 -1.33 15.41
CA THR A 23 -21.00 -2.47 15.62
C THR A 23 -20.47 -3.77 14.99
N ARG A 24 -19.79 -3.68 13.84
CA ARG A 24 -19.22 -4.86 13.17
C ARG A 24 -17.84 -5.26 13.71
N HIS A 25 -17.07 -4.27 14.17
CA HIS A 25 -15.69 -4.49 14.61
C HIS A 25 -15.52 -3.93 16.04
N PRO A 26 -15.33 -4.80 17.05
CA PRO A 26 -15.20 -4.37 18.45
C PRO A 26 -13.94 -3.52 18.70
N GLN A 27 -12.94 -3.61 17.82
CA GLN A 27 -11.71 -2.80 17.84
C GLN A 27 -11.50 -2.13 16.47
N PRO A 28 -12.23 -1.03 16.18
CA PRO A 28 -12.25 -0.41 14.86
C PRO A 28 -10.88 0.14 14.43
N VAL A 29 -10.11 0.68 15.38
CA VAL A 29 -8.79 1.27 15.11
C VAL A 29 -7.74 0.18 14.82
N ASP A 30 -7.66 -0.87 15.64
CA ASP A 30 -6.72 -1.97 15.42
C ASP A 30 -7.02 -2.73 14.13
N TRP A 31 -8.30 -2.99 13.85
CA TRP A 31 -8.73 -3.59 12.59
C TRP A 31 -8.31 -2.74 11.38
N LEU A 32 -8.49 -1.41 11.47
CA LEU A 32 -8.16 -0.49 10.38
C LEU A 32 -6.64 -0.43 10.16
N ARG A 33 -5.84 -0.40 11.24
CA ARG A 33 -4.37 -0.44 11.17
C ARG A 33 -3.88 -1.69 10.48
N GLU A 34 -4.45 -2.85 10.81
CA GLU A 34 -4.06 -4.12 10.20
C GLU A 34 -4.45 -4.19 8.72
N ARG A 35 -5.66 -3.74 8.35
CA ARG A 35 -6.07 -3.67 6.94
C ARG A 35 -5.19 -2.73 6.13
N ILE A 36 -4.89 -1.53 6.65
CA ILE A 36 -4.01 -0.58 5.95
C ILE A 36 -2.60 -1.17 5.80
N ARG A 37 -2.06 -1.83 6.84
CA ARG A 37 -0.74 -2.48 6.77
C ARG A 37 -0.73 -3.57 5.68
N SER A 38 -1.77 -4.40 5.62
CA SER A 38 -1.92 -5.44 4.62
C SER A 38 -1.92 -4.86 3.20
N GLU A 39 -2.76 -3.86 2.93
CA GLU A 39 -2.92 -3.30 1.58
C GLU A 39 -1.68 -2.49 1.14
N VAL A 40 -0.98 -1.84 2.09
CA VAL A 40 0.25 -1.08 1.82
C VAL A 40 1.48 -1.98 1.63
N GLN A 41 1.45 -3.21 2.15
CA GLN A 41 2.50 -4.21 1.89
C GLN A 41 2.36 -4.91 0.54
N GLU A 42 1.30 -4.64 -0.23
CA GLU A 42 1.15 -5.08 -1.61
C GLU A 42 1.52 -4.00 -2.67
N PRO A 43 2.65 -3.27 -2.60
CA PRO A 43 3.09 -2.48 -3.74
C PRO A 43 3.84 -3.39 -4.74
N THR A 44 3.22 -3.58 -5.91
CA THR A 44 3.85 -4.01 -7.17
C THR A 44 4.28 -5.49 -7.27
N SER A 45 3.38 -6.29 -7.83
CA SER A 45 3.75 -7.09 -9.01
C SER A 45 3.21 -6.35 -10.24
N GLU A 46 3.97 -6.30 -11.34
CA GLU A 46 3.75 -5.50 -12.58
C GLU A 46 3.88 -3.97 -12.38
N THR A 47 4.91 -3.26 -12.86
CA THR A 47 5.67 -3.36 -14.10
C THR A 47 7.09 -2.87 -13.84
N ALA A 48 8.05 -3.79 -13.77
CA ALA A 48 9.47 -3.51 -13.97
C ALA A 48 9.91 -4.35 -15.16
N ALA A 49 9.44 -3.97 -16.35
CA ALA A 49 10.07 -4.32 -17.61
C ALA A 49 10.93 -3.12 -18.01
N ASP A 50 12.01 -2.91 -17.27
CA ASP A 50 13.18 -2.14 -17.70
C ASP A 50 14.35 -3.13 -17.63
N ASP A 51 14.36 -4.07 -18.57
CA ASP A 51 15.52 -4.90 -18.87
C ASP A 51 16.11 -4.36 -20.17
N ASP A 52 17.05 -3.44 -19.97
CA ASP A 52 18.29 -3.28 -20.73
C ASP A 52 18.49 -4.29 -21.87
N GLN A 53 18.07 -3.94 -23.09
CA GLN A 53 18.63 -4.55 -24.29
C GLN A 53 19.43 -3.50 -25.06
N ALA A 54 20.65 -3.29 -24.57
CA ALA A 54 21.72 -2.63 -25.29
C ALA A 54 21.83 -3.20 -26.72
N ALA A 55 21.70 -2.33 -27.72
CA ALA A 55 21.88 -2.67 -29.12
C ALA A 55 23.33 -3.13 -29.38
N PRO A 56 23.58 -4.33 -29.91
CA PRO A 56 24.88 -4.62 -30.50
C PRO A 56 24.95 -3.86 -31.83
N ILE A 57 25.81 -2.85 -31.86
CA ILE A 57 26.30 -2.20 -33.08
C ILE A 57 26.94 -3.29 -33.95
N TYR A 58 26.17 -3.89 -34.87
CA TYR A 58 26.75 -4.61 -36.00
C TYR A 58 27.04 -3.60 -37.10
N ASN A 59 28.17 -2.92 -36.95
CA ASN A 59 28.82 -2.24 -38.06
C ASN A 59 29.73 -3.27 -38.73
N LEU A 60 29.25 -3.92 -39.78
CA LEU A 60 30.09 -4.77 -40.62
C LEU A 60 29.92 -4.34 -42.09
N GLN A 61 30.86 -3.48 -42.48
CA GLN A 61 31.58 -3.35 -43.75
C GLN A 61 30.83 -3.57 -45.07
#